data_AF-A0A494Z1H0-F1
#
_entry.id   AF-A0A494Z1H0-F1
#
_cell.length_a   1.000
_cell.length_b   1.000
_cell.length_c   1.000
_cell.angle_alpha   90.00
_cell.angle_beta   90.00
_cell.angle_gamma   90.00
#
_symmetry.space_group_name_H-M   'P 1'
#
loop_
_entity.id
_entity.type
_entity.pdbx_description
1 polymer ?
#
loop_
_entity_poly.entity_id
_entity_poly.type
_entity_poly.pdbx_seq_one_letter_code
_entity_poly.pdbx_strand_id
1 'polypeptide(L)'
;MVMKNIERGQSITFRVPSDTPDYLLKQLTKLKETERRNFSSTIANFVLKGVGETYAKDREAITIPLPKKLTKEQKSWLKHEHSEALIGTILYHLLSDPMRATALLASLNSNKNYEEIFPQDEAFDEAIDVDEQDMNEDLDSMDLGSIELEHEEKPAVEEENPLSNFFASMNK
;
A
#
# COMPACT_ATOMS: atom_id res chain seq x y z
N MET A 1 -5.38 -16.32 -35.33
CA MET A 1 -4.35 -17.20 -34.73
C MET A 1 -4.76 -17.41 -33.28
N VAL A 2 -5.24 -18.60 -32.90
CA VAL A 2 -5.75 -18.83 -31.54
C VAL A 2 -4.55 -18.89 -30.59
N MET A 3 -4.45 -17.94 -29.66
CA MET A 3 -3.47 -17.99 -28.57
C MET A 3 -3.80 -19.19 -27.69
N LYS A 4 -2.94 -20.21 -27.70
CA LYS A 4 -3.00 -21.28 -26.71
C LYS A 4 -2.51 -20.72 -25.36
N ASN A 5 -3.39 -20.71 -24.38
CA ASN A 5 -3.01 -20.44 -23.00
C ASN A 5 -2.08 -21.54 -22.49
N ILE A 6 -1.14 -21.18 -21.60
CA ILE A 6 -0.27 -22.14 -20.93
C ILE A 6 -1.07 -22.81 -19.81
N GLU A 7 -1.14 -24.13 -19.81
CA GLU A 7 -1.86 -24.92 -18.81
C GLU A 7 -0.93 -25.47 -17.71
N ARG A 8 -1.48 -25.76 -16.53
CA ARG A 8 -0.72 -26.39 -15.43
C ARG A 8 -0.27 -27.79 -15.87
N GLY A 9 1.01 -28.10 -15.66
CA GLY A 9 1.59 -29.38 -16.06
C GLY A 9 2.06 -29.43 -17.52
N GLN A 10 1.83 -28.37 -18.30
CA GLN A 10 2.39 -28.25 -19.65
C GLN A 10 3.91 -28.10 -19.58
N SER A 11 4.63 -28.87 -20.39
CA SER A 11 6.09 -28.75 -20.51
C SER A 11 6.46 -27.53 -21.33
N ILE A 12 7.36 -26.69 -20.80
CA ILE A 12 7.93 -25.55 -21.50
C ILE A 12 9.43 -25.83 -21.71
N THR A 13 9.90 -25.71 -22.95
CA THR A 13 11.31 -25.93 -23.30
C THR A 13 11.97 -24.60 -23.61
N PHE A 14 13.10 -24.33 -22.97
CA PHE A 14 13.86 -23.10 -23.14
C PHE A 14 15.23 -23.39 -23.75
N ARG A 15 15.77 -22.43 -24.49
CA ARG A 15 17.17 -22.44 -24.95
C ARG A 15 17.95 -21.42 -24.14
N VAL A 16 19.19 -21.77 -23.80
CA VAL A 16 20.10 -20.84 -23.14
C VAL A 16 20.57 -19.81 -24.19
N PRO A 17 20.39 -18.50 -23.96
CA PRO A 17 20.85 -17.46 -24.89
C PRO A 17 22.37 -17.49 -25.08
N SER A 18 22.86 -17.05 -26.24
CA SER A 18 24.29 -16.98 -26.55
C SER A 18 25.05 -15.97 -25.68
N ASP A 19 24.38 -14.95 -25.18
CA ASP A 19 24.95 -13.90 -24.32
C ASP A 19 24.97 -14.28 -22.83
N THR A 20 24.74 -15.57 -22.51
CA THR A 20 24.72 -16.01 -21.11
C THR A 20 26.14 -16.05 -20.55
N PRO A 21 26.44 -15.34 -19.44
CA PRO A 21 27.77 -15.37 -18.82
C PRO A 21 28.24 -16.78 -18.40
N ASP A 22 29.52 -17.07 -18.58
CA ASP A 22 30.14 -18.37 -18.28
C ASP A 22 29.92 -18.87 -16.84
N TYR A 23 29.89 -17.96 -15.87
CA TYR A 23 29.68 -18.33 -14.47
C TYR A 23 28.27 -18.91 -14.25
N LEU A 24 27.26 -18.44 -14.99
CA LEU A 24 25.91 -18.99 -14.93
C LEU A 24 25.84 -20.37 -15.59
N LEU A 25 26.56 -20.58 -16.70
CA LEU A 25 26.65 -21.88 -17.36
C LEU A 25 27.27 -22.94 -16.44
N LYS A 26 28.34 -22.57 -15.73
CA LYS A 26 28.98 -23.44 -14.73
C LYS A 26 28.01 -23.77 -13.59
N GLN A 27 27.28 -22.78 -13.09
CA GLN A 27 26.30 -22.99 -12.02
C GLN A 27 25.14 -23.89 -12.45
N LEU A 28 24.61 -23.70 -13.67
CA LEU A 28 23.57 -24.56 -14.24
C LEU A 28 24.05 -25.99 -14.43
N THR A 29 25.30 -26.17 -14.86
CA THR A 29 25.92 -27.49 -15.02
C THR A 29 26.05 -28.19 -13.66
N LYS A 30 26.58 -27.50 -12.65
CA LYS A 30 26.66 -28.02 -11.27
C LYS A 30 25.29 -28.38 -10.71
N LEU A 31 24.29 -27.55 -10.96
CA LEU A 31 22.92 -27.80 -10.53
C LEU A 31 22.33 -29.04 -11.21
N LYS A 32 22.58 -29.22 -12.50
CA LYS A 32 22.17 -30.42 -13.25
C LYS A 32 22.80 -31.69 -12.70
N GLU A 33 24.08 -31.64 -12.33
CA GLU A 33 24.79 -32.77 -11.72
C GLU A 33 24.27 -33.13 -10.33
N THR A 34 23.87 -32.11 -9.55
CA THR A 34 23.39 -32.24 -8.18
C THR A 34 21.95 -32.77 -8.15
N GLU A 35 21.03 -32.13 -8.87
CA GLU A 35 19.59 -32.41 -8.82
C GLU A 35 19.14 -33.54 -9.76
N ARG A 36 19.91 -33.79 -10.83
CA ARG A 36 19.68 -34.85 -11.84
C ARG A 36 18.23 -34.91 -12.34
N ARG A 37 17.41 -35.80 -11.78
CA ARG A 37 15.99 -36.00 -12.15
C ARG A 37 15.09 -34.83 -11.75
N ASN A 38 15.46 -34.08 -10.71
CA ASN A 38 14.67 -32.96 -10.21
C ASN A 38 15.09 -31.62 -10.82
N PHE A 39 16.11 -31.61 -11.70
CA PHE A 39 16.64 -30.38 -12.28
C PHE A 39 15.56 -29.50 -12.92
N SER A 40 14.68 -30.08 -13.72
CA SER A 40 13.60 -29.33 -14.38
C SER A 40 12.63 -28.71 -13.38
N SER A 41 12.28 -29.41 -12.30
CA SER A 41 11.41 -28.89 -11.24
C SER A 41 12.08 -27.74 -10.48
N THR A 42 13.37 -27.86 -10.20
CA THR A 42 14.15 -26.82 -9.53
C THR A 42 14.29 -25.56 -10.40
N ILE A 43 14.57 -25.73 -11.70
CA ILE A 43 14.59 -24.61 -12.66
C ILE A 43 13.21 -23.98 -12.80
N ALA A 44 12.14 -24.77 -12.84
CA ALA A 44 10.77 -24.23 -12.89
C ALA A 44 10.48 -23.30 -11.70
N ASN A 45 10.95 -23.63 -10.49
CA ASN A 45 10.81 -22.74 -9.33
C ASN A 45 11.55 -21.41 -9.52
N PHE A 46 12.77 -21.44 -10.07
CA PHE A 46 13.50 -20.19 -10.37
C PHE A 46 12.80 -19.35 -11.43
N VAL A 47 12.25 -19.99 -12.47
CA VAL A 47 11.48 -19.28 -13.52
C VAL A 47 10.21 -18.68 -12.94
N LEU A 48 9.42 -19.42 -12.16
CA LEU A 48 8.21 -18.90 -11.51
C LEU A 48 8.51 -17.72 -10.58
N LYS A 49 9.60 -17.81 -9.81
CA LYS A 49 10.07 -16.71 -8.96
C LYS A 49 10.46 -15.50 -9.80
N GLY A 50 11.23 -15.70 -10.87
CA GLY A 50 11.62 -14.62 -11.78
C GLY A 50 10.43 -13.94 -12.44
N VAL A 51 9.45 -14.70 -12.94
CA VAL A 51 8.21 -14.14 -13.51
C VAL A 51 7.43 -13.36 -12.46
N GLY A 52 7.33 -13.89 -11.23
CA GLY A 52 6.68 -13.18 -10.12
C GLY A 52 7.37 -11.86 -9.75
N GLU A 53 8.71 -11.84 -9.74
CA GLU A 53 9.51 -10.64 -9.47
C GLU A 53 9.41 -9.63 -10.61
N THR A 54 9.45 -10.05 -11.87
CA THR A 54 9.24 -9.15 -13.02
C THR A 54 7.83 -8.55 -12.99
N TYR A 55 6.81 -9.35 -12.72
CA TYR A 55 5.43 -8.86 -12.61
C TYR A 55 5.25 -7.90 -11.43
N ALA A 56 5.99 -8.11 -10.33
CA ALA A 56 5.99 -7.21 -9.19
C ALA A 56 6.73 -5.88 -9.47
N LYS A 57 7.73 -5.88 -10.37
CA LYS A 57 8.43 -4.67 -10.83
C LYS A 57 7.63 -3.86 -11.85
N ASP A 58 6.82 -4.54 -12.67
CA ASP A 58 5.95 -3.89 -13.66
C ASP A 58 4.72 -3.22 -13.04
N ARG A 59 4.28 -3.70 -11.86
CA ARG A 59 3.41 -2.89 -11.01
C ARG A 59 4.29 -1.84 -10.35
N GLU A 60 3.89 -0.57 -10.35
CA GLU A 60 4.55 0.55 -9.66
C GLU A 60 4.47 0.38 -8.12
N ALA A 61 4.90 -0.79 -7.63
CA ALA A 61 4.75 -1.23 -6.27
C ALA A 61 6.09 -1.08 -5.54
N ILE A 62 6.09 -0.24 -4.50
CA ILE A 62 7.26 -0.04 -3.65
C ILE A 62 7.29 -1.14 -2.59
N THR A 63 8.33 -1.99 -2.63
CA THR A 63 8.53 -3.03 -1.59
C THR A 63 9.42 -2.49 -0.48
N ILE A 64 8.84 -2.26 0.70
CA ILE A 64 9.57 -1.78 1.89
C ILE A 64 9.86 -2.96 2.84
N PRO A 65 11.13 -3.34 3.05
CA PRO A 65 11.48 -4.39 4.00
C PRO A 65 11.25 -3.91 5.44
N LEU A 66 10.61 -4.74 6.26
CA LEU A 66 10.36 -4.43 7.67
C LEU A 66 11.59 -4.75 8.54
N PRO A 67 11.98 -3.86 9.48
CA PRO A 67 13.17 -4.06 10.32
C PRO A 67 12.99 -5.14 11.39
N LYS A 68 11.75 -5.42 11.80
CA LYS A 68 11.39 -6.42 12.82
C LYS A 68 10.11 -7.15 12.42
N LYS A 69 9.90 -8.34 12.98
CA LYS A 69 8.63 -9.07 12.82
C LYS A 69 7.51 -8.30 13.52
N LEU A 70 6.42 -8.03 12.79
CA LEU A 70 5.24 -7.38 13.35
C LEU A 70 4.48 -8.32 14.32
N THR A 71 3.92 -7.75 15.38
CA THR A 71 2.99 -8.43 16.28
C THR A 71 1.66 -8.74 15.57
N LYS A 72 0.82 -9.61 16.15
CA LYS A 72 -0.49 -9.95 15.58
C LYS A 72 -1.38 -8.70 15.44
N GLU A 73 -1.36 -7.84 16.44
CA GLU A 73 -2.10 -6.57 16.45
C GLU A 73 -1.57 -5.62 15.39
N GLN A 74 -0.25 -5.44 15.27
CA GLN A 74 0.34 -4.58 14.23
C GLN A 74 0.00 -5.07 12.82
N LYS A 75 -0.03 -6.39 12.61
CA LYS A 75 -0.48 -6.98 11.33
C LYS A 75 -1.96 -6.75 11.07
N SER A 76 -2.79 -6.80 12.12
CA SER A 76 -4.23 -6.53 12.00
C SER A 76 -4.47 -5.05 11.71
N TRP A 77 -3.72 -4.17 12.38
CA TRP A 77 -3.77 -2.73 12.18
C TRP A 77 -3.39 -2.37 10.76
N LEU A 78 -2.27 -2.90 10.23
CA LEU A 78 -1.82 -2.65 8.86
C LEU A 78 -2.82 -3.10 7.77
N LYS A 79 -3.71 -4.05 8.10
CA LYS A 79 -4.75 -4.56 7.19
C LYS A 79 -6.09 -3.85 7.32
N HIS A 80 -6.24 -2.97 8.31
CA HIS A 80 -7.47 -2.22 8.51
C HIS A 80 -7.54 -1.08 7.49
N GLU A 81 -8.72 -0.83 6.91
CA GLU A 81 -8.92 0.15 5.84
C GLU A 81 -8.40 1.56 6.20
N HIS A 82 -8.76 2.06 7.38
CA HIS A 82 -8.27 3.37 7.86
C HIS A 82 -6.74 3.43 8.01
N SER A 83 -6.09 2.36 8.45
CA SER A 83 -4.63 2.32 8.59
C SER A 83 -3.94 2.29 7.23
N GLU A 84 -4.52 1.56 6.28
CA GLU A 84 -4.06 1.54 4.89
C GLU A 84 -4.17 2.93 4.26
N ALA A 85 -5.32 3.60 4.44
CA ALA A 85 -5.52 4.97 3.96
C ALA A 85 -4.52 5.96 4.59
N LEU A 86 -4.27 5.86 5.91
CA LEU A 86 -3.28 6.70 6.58
C LEU A 86 -1.86 6.47 6.04
N ILE A 87 -1.45 5.21 5.88
CA ILE A 87 -0.12 4.88 5.34
C ILE A 87 0.01 5.34 3.90
N GLY A 88 -1.03 5.13 3.08
CA GLY A 88 -1.07 5.62 1.69
C GLY A 88 -0.92 7.13 1.63
N THR A 89 -1.62 7.85 2.50
CA THR A 89 -1.54 9.32 2.60
C THR A 89 -0.13 9.76 3.01
N ILE A 90 0.45 9.16 4.05
CA ILE A 90 1.83 9.49 4.49
C ILE A 90 2.83 9.20 3.38
N LEU A 91 2.69 8.07 2.69
CA LEU A 91 3.58 7.68 1.60
C LEU A 91 3.49 8.63 0.42
N TYR A 92 2.27 9.05 0.04
CA TYR A 92 2.04 10.04 -1.01
C TYR A 92 2.74 11.37 -0.70
N HIS A 93 2.58 11.88 0.53
CA HIS A 93 3.23 13.11 0.93
C HIS A 93 4.75 12.97 0.96
N LEU A 94 5.28 11.83 1.44
CA LEU A 94 6.72 11.59 1.49
C LEU A 94 7.35 11.51 0.08
N LEU A 95 6.62 10.96 -0.89
CA LEU A 95 7.07 10.88 -2.29
C LEU A 95 6.94 12.23 -3.02
N SER A 96 5.96 13.06 -2.65
CA SER A 96 5.69 14.34 -3.32
C SER A 96 6.54 15.48 -2.74
N ASP A 97 6.65 15.57 -1.41
CA ASP A 97 7.45 16.57 -0.71
C ASP A 97 8.00 16.00 0.61
N PRO A 98 9.24 15.44 0.59
CA PRO A 98 9.81 14.82 1.78
C PRO A 98 10.13 15.83 2.90
N MET A 99 10.39 17.10 2.58
CA MET A 99 10.72 18.12 3.60
C MET A 99 9.47 18.48 4.41
N ARG A 100 8.34 18.73 3.76
CA ARG A 100 7.08 18.99 4.46
C ARG A 100 6.56 17.77 5.21
N ALA A 101 6.62 16.58 4.61
CA ALA A 101 6.15 15.36 5.23
C ALA A 101 6.93 15.02 6.52
N THR A 102 8.26 15.17 6.50
CA THR A 102 9.09 14.91 7.69
C THR A 102 8.84 15.91 8.81
N ALA A 103 8.60 17.18 8.49
CA ALA A 103 8.27 18.17 9.50
C ALA A 103 6.88 17.98 10.11
N LEU A 104 5.86 17.61 9.32
CA LEU A 104 4.54 17.24 9.85
C LEU A 104 4.62 15.98 10.73
N LEU A 105 5.38 14.97 10.32
CA LEU A 105 5.61 13.77 11.14
C LEU A 105 6.39 14.10 12.41
N ALA A 106 7.34 15.03 12.35
CA ALA A 106 8.07 15.53 13.50
C ALA A 106 7.16 16.29 14.46
N SER A 107 6.26 17.16 13.97
CA SER A 107 5.29 17.88 14.81
C SER A 107 4.18 16.99 15.37
N LEU A 108 3.85 15.87 14.71
CA LEU A 108 2.93 14.88 15.24
C LEU A 108 3.57 14.01 16.34
N ASN A 109 4.85 13.68 16.22
CA ASN A 109 5.58 12.88 17.22
C ASN A 109 6.17 13.71 18.35
N SER A 110 6.56 14.95 18.08
CA SER A 110 7.03 15.92 19.06
C SER A 110 5.89 16.89 19.30
N ASN A 111 5.35 16.93 20.52
CA ASN A 111 4.36 17.90 20.98
C ASN A 111 4.94 19.35 21.00
N LYS A 112 5.50 19.84 19.88
CA LYS A 112 6.15 21.14 19.73
C LYS A 112 5.77 21.77 18.38
N ASN A 113 5.47 23.05 18.46
CA ASN A 113 4.86 23.87 17.42
C ASN A 113 5.63 23.84 16.09
N TYR A 114 4.86 23.75 15.02
CA TYR A 114 5.24 23.74 13.61
C TYR A 114 6.03 24.99 13.16
N GLU A 115 5.99 26.08 13.92
CA GLU A 115 6.63 27.36 13.59
C GLU A 115 8.17 27.38 13.78
N GLU A 116 8.75 26.46 14.56
CA GLU A 116 10.21 26.46 14.82
C GLU A 116 11.04 25.67 13.79
N ILE A 117 10.41 24.79 13.00
CA ILE A 117 11.13 23.84 12.13
C ILE A 117 11.38 24.42 10.72
N PHE A 118 10.60 25.42 10.32
CA PHE A 118 10.82 26.16 9.08
C PHE A 118 10.91 27.67 9.37
N PRO A 119 12.11 28.28 9.26
CA PRO A 119 12.19 29.71 9.05
C PRO A 119 11.40 30.03 7.78
N GLN A 120 10.35 30.84 7.91
CA GLN A 120 9.64 31.37 6.76
C GLN A 120 10.55 32.36 6.05
N ASP A 121 11.41 31.88 5.15
CA ASP A 121 12.15 32.74 4.24
C ASP A 121 12.22 32.11 2.84
N GLU A 122 11.51 32.80 1.94
CA GLU A 122 11.69 32.97 0.49
C GLU A 122 11.02 32.00 -0.51
N ALA A 123 9.87 32.48 -1.01
CA ALA A 123 9.53 32.65 -2.42
C ALA A 123 9.92 31.52 -3.40
N PHE A 124 8.96 30.64 -3.68
CA PHE A 124 8.80 30.04 -5.00
C PHE A 124 7.76 30.86 -5.76
N ASP A 125 8.20 31.96 -6.37
CA ASP A 125 7.52 32.56 -7.52
C ASP A 125 7.70 31.61 -8.70
N GLU A 126 6.70 30.79 -8.98
CA GLU A 126 6.48 30.27 -10.32
C GLU A 126 5.01 30.51 -10.65
N ALA A 127 4.79 31.52 -11.50
CA ALA A 127 3.49 32.03 -11.89
C ALA A 127 2.58 30.92 -12.44
N ILE A 128 1.49 30.66 -11.72
CA ILE A 128 0.27 30.10 -12.29
C ILE A 128 -0.74 31.25 -12.28
N ASP A 129 -0.96 31.86 -13.45
CA ASP A 129 -2.08 32.77 -13.68
C ASP A 129 -3.38 31.98 -13.48
N VAL A 130 -4.01 32.14 -12.31
CA VAL A 130 -5.41 31.80 -12.11
C VAL A 130 -6.07 33.05 -11.54
N ASP A 131 -7.00 33.62 -12.31
CA ASP A 131 -7.78 34.80 -12.00
C ASP A 131 -8.51 34.63 -10.65
N GLU A 132 -8.03 35.29 -9.59
CA GLU A 132 -8.60 35.24 -8.23
C GLU A 132 -9.78 36.22 -8.03
N GLN A 133 -10.72 36.29 -8.99
CA GLN A 133 -11.92 37.13 -8.82
C GLN A 133 -13.25 36.39 -8.76
N ASP A 134 -13.30 35.06 -8.78
CA ASP A 134 -14.57 34.33 -8.93
C ASP A 134 -14.85 33.18 -7.94
N MET A 135 -14.23 33.15 -6.75
CA MET A 135 -14.51 32.08 -5.76
C MET A 135 -14.79 32.53 -4.32
N ASN A 136 -15.22 33.77 -4.11
CA ASN A 136 -15.64 34.23 -2.77
C ASN A 136 -17.16 34.45 -2.63
N GLU A 137 -17.97 34.17 -3.64
CA GLU A 137 -19.44 34.36 -3.56
C GLU A 137 -20.25 33.09 -3.28
N ASP A 138 -19.64 31.90 -3.25
CA ASP A 138 -20.40 30.63 -3.19
C ASP A 138 -20.32 29.86 -1.86
N LEU A 139 -19.74 30.45 -0.81
CA LEU A 139 -19.70 29.85 0.53
C LEU A 139 -20.80 30.36 1.48
N ASP A 140 -21.43 31.49 1.18
CA ASP A 140 -22.54 32.05 1.97
C ASP A 140 -23.93 31.57 1.49
N SER A 141 -24.00 30.80 0.39
CA SER A 141 -25.23 30.25 -0.17
C SER A 141 -25.50 28.79 0.21
N MET A 142 -24.57 28.14 0.94
CA MET A 142 -24.74 26.77 1.41
C MET A 142 -25.69 26.69 2.61
N ASP A 143 -26.99 26.55 2.32
CA ASP A 143 -28.02 26.24 3.33
C ASP A 143 -27.84 24.81 3.87
N LEU A 144 -27.13 24.71 5.01
CA LEU A 144 -26.95 23.50 5.82
C LEU A 144 -28.25 22.95 6.45
N GLY A 145 -29.41 23.55 6.16
CA GLY A 145 -30.73 23.12 6.62
C GLY A 145 -31.38 21.98 5.83
N SER A 146 -30.76 21.48 4.76
CA SER A 146 -31.38 20.51 3.83
C SER A 146 -30.62 19.19 3.65
N ILE A 147 -29.75 18.83 4.60
CA ILE A 147 -29.22 17.45 4.69
C ILE A 147 -30.36 16.54 5.16
N GLU A 148 -31.16 16.06 4.22
CA GLU A 148 -32.04 14.91 4.43
C GLU A 148 -31.14 13.67 4.50
N LEU A 149 -30.84 13.25 5.73
CA LEU A 149 -30.28 11.94 6.03
C LEU A 149 -31.27 10.88 5.53
N GLU A 150 -31.06 10.36 4.32
CA GLU A 150 -31.65 9.11 3.88
C GLU A 150 -31.21 8.01 4.87
N HIS A 151 -32.05 7.75 5.85
CA HIS A 151 -32.00 6.52 6.63
C HIS A 151 -32.40 5.38 5.68
N GLU A 152 -31.43 4.63 5.19
CA GLU A 152 -31.70 3.26 4.75
C GLU A 152 -32.27 2.49 5.94
N GLU A 153 -33.59 2.24 5.93
CA GLU A 153 -34.25 1.31 6.84
C GLU A 153 -33.64 -0.10 6.67
N LYS A 154 -32.68 -0.44 7.53
CA LYS A 154 -32.32 -1.83 7.82
C LYS A 154 -33.24 -2.32 8.95
N PRO A 155 -33.79 -3.55 8.86
CA PRO A 155 -34.76 -4.03 9.84
C PRO A 155 -34.12 -4.09 11.24
N ALA A 156 -34.88 -3.64 12.23
CA ALA A 156 -34.50 -3.59 13.63
C ALA A 156 -34.04 -4.97 14.14
N VAL A 157 -32.76 -5.06 14.50
CA VAL A 157 -32.28 -6.06 15.45
C VAL A 157 -32.07 -5.30 16.75
N GLU A 158 -32.82 -5.68 17.78
CA GLU A 158 -32.67 -5.15 19.14
C GLU A 158 -31.25 -5.42 19.63
N GLU A 159 -30.36 -4.43 19.54
CA GLU A 159 -29.11 -4.45 20.27
C GLU A 159 -29.43 -4.19 21.74
N GLU A 160 -29.55 -5.27 22.51
CA GLU A 160 -29.59 -5.22 23.96
C GLU A 160 -28.39 -4.40 24.47
N ASN A 161 -28.69 -3.23 25.04
CA ASN A 161 -27.70 -2.35 25.65
C ASN A 161 -26.83 -3.18 26.63
N PRO A 162 -25.52 -3.38 26.38
CA PRO A 162 -24.67 -4.24 27.20
C PRO A 162 -24.54 -3.75 28.66
N LEU A 163 -24.92 -2.50 28.92
CA LEU A 163 -25.02 -1.93 30.27
C LEU A 163 -26.27 -2.38 31.05
N SER A 164 -27.39 -2.70 30.39
CA SER A 164 -28.64 -3.05 31.08
C SER A 164 -28.51 -4.40 31.82
N ASN A 165 -27.82 -5.35 31.20
CA ASN A 165 -27.54 -6.67 31.77
C ASN A 165 -26.55 -6.60 32.94
N PHE A 166 -25.65 -5.59 32.95
CA PHE A 166 -24.70 -5.36 34.03
C PHE A 166 -25.40 -4.90 35.32
N PHE A 167 -26.32 -3.93 35.24
CA PHE A 167 -27.06 -3.44 36.42
C PHE A 167 -28.03 -4.49 37.00
N ALA A 168 -28.58 -5.38 36.17
CA ALA A 168 -29.46 -6.46 36.64
C ALA A 168 -28.72 -7.49 37.51
N SER A 169 -27.42 -7.72 37.28
CA SER A 169 -26.63 -8.72 38.01
C SER A 169 -26.21 -8.30 39.42
N MET A 170 -26.32 -7.01 39.77
CA MET A 170 -25.80 -6.47 41.03
C MET A 170 -26.87 -6.32 42.12
N ASN A 171 -28.13 -6.61 41.80
CA ASN A 171 -29.29 -6.45 42.70
C ASN A 171 -29.91 -7.79 43.12
N LYS A 172 -29.09 -8.84 43.25
CA LYS A 172 -29.53 -10.15 43.74
C LYS A 172 -28.80 -10.56 45.01
#